data_AF-A0A1S3QLX3-F1
#
_entry.id   AF-A0A1S3QLX3-F1
#
_cell.length_a   1.000
_cell.length_b   1.000
_cell.length_c   1.000
_cell.angle_alpha   90.00
_cell.angle_beta   90.00
_cell.angle_gamma   90.00
#
_symmetry.space_group_name_H-M   'P 1'
#
loop_
_entity.id
_entity.type
_entity.pdbx_description
1 polymer ?
#
loop_
_entity_poly.entity_id
_entity_poly.type
_entity_poly.pdbx_seq_one_letter_code
_entity_poly.pdbx_strand_id
1 'polypeptide(L)'
;MDVYESTCYLRQSCEKLTCTSDSIAQNFTKHNYTWYKNCDTELPSDFGDGYLMSASENDSGYYTCTSYYTYNSNLHDGQVFTLSRTMERTVKGSSQVMPKIIKPQDGEVINVDMGSTVVVVCMAVLSSETDLLQWLENRSFVEENQETLPVFYNTSEENGHHQALLVIRQVSEEQLRNRYTCQVESPSRNSNVSIIFQQKSPPQFHFLVLGILGVFAVTVVVVTVVYVKLKVDIILFLRDDLGWHHHNVSDGKRYDAYVLCYKSDTESGVSEEDRRQVEEVLEEEYGYSLCLYDRDVLPGEAVAEAVLGCIEQSRRLILVPSSLGLNPGQDSQYSLLTGLHAALVERQTWLVLIQTESAPDSQVDLELDSLPEALRLLAQSGHTVTWRGSHSKPLSSPFWKELRYRMPARTRRRPPKDERTIL
;
A
#
# COMPACT_ATOMS: atom_id res chain seq x y z
N MET A 1 -33.06 4.68 81.42
CA MET A 1 -31.68 5.13 81.16
C MET A 1 -31.46 4.89 79.68
N ASP A 2 -31.39 5.95 78.90
CA ASP A 2 -31.16 5.84 77.46
C ASP A 2 -29.68 5.58 77.25
N VAL A 3 -29.33 4.37 76.81
CA VAL A 3 -27.97 4.00 76.42
C VAL A 3 -27.81 4.35 74.95
N TYR A 4 -26.85 5.23 74.66
CA TYR A 4 -26.54 5.60 73.28
C TYR A 4 -25.37 4.76 72.78
N GLU A 5 -25.54 4.14 71.62
CA GLU A 5 -24.51 3.28 71.03
C GLU A 5 -23.57 4.09 70.14
N SER A 6 -22.26 3.82 70.24
CA SER A 6 -21.20 4.37 69.40
C SER A 6 -20.25 3.26 68.97
N THR A 7 -19.95 3.18 67.68
CA THR A 7 -19.04 2.16 67.13
C THR A 7 -17.74 2.79 66.65
N CYS A 8 -16.61 2.15 66.94
CA CYS A 8 -15.29 2.54 66.47
C CYS A 8 -14.50 1.32 65.97
N TYR A 9 -13.37 1.53 65.27
CA TYR A 9 -12.54 0.46 64.72
C TYR A 9 -11.12 0.48 65.31
N LEU A 10 -10.52 -0.70 65.48
CA LEU A 10 -9.15 -0.82 65.99
C LEU A 10 -8.15 0.04 65.19
N ARG A 11 -7.24 0.71 65.91
CA ARG A 11 -6.18 1.59 65.37
C ARG A 11 -6.67 2.80 64.57
N GLN A 12 -7.95 3.15 64.68
CA GLN A 12 -8.53 4.35 64.07
C GLN A 12 -9.00 5.32 65.16
N SER A 13 -9.20 6.58 64.76
CA SER A 13 -9.80 7.60 65.62
C SER A 13 -11.30 7.37 65.82
N CYS A 14 -11.79 7.57 67.04
CA CYS A 14 -13.22 7.42 67.34
C CYS A 14 -13.94 8.77 67.32
N GLU A 15 -15.24 8.73 67.00
CA GLU A 15 -16.12 9.90 67.15
C GLU A 15 -16.13 10.39 68.61
N LYS A 16 -16.11 11.72 68.77
CA LYS A 16 -16.10 12.39 70.07
C LYS A 16 -17.39 12.10 70.85
N LEU A 17 -17.25 11.56 72.06
CA LEU A 17 -18.37 11.43 72.98
C LEU A 17 -18.81 12.80 73.49
N THR A 18 -20.08 13.14 73.30
CA THR A 18 -20.65 14.41 73.75
C THR A 18 -21.42 14.25 75.06
N CYS A 19 -21.12 15.10 76.03
CA CYS A 19 -21.86 15.19 77.29
C CYS A 19 -22.82 16.39 77.27
N THR A 20 -23.85 16.28 76.44
CA THR A 20 -24.94 17.26 76.31
C THR A 20 -26.29 16.61 76.60
N SER A 21 -27.15 17.34 77.32
CA SER A 21 -28.54 16.97 77.55
C SER A 21 -29.42 17.87 76.69
N ASP A 22 -30.34 17.28 75.94
CA ASP A 22 -31.15 18.00 74.95
C ASP A 22 -32.32 18.79 75.58
N SER A 23 -32.50 18.74 76.91
CA SER A 23 -33.63 19.39 77.60
C SER A 23 -33.28 19.92 79.00
N ILE A 24 -32.41 20.94 79.07
CA ILE A 24 -32.15 21.66 80.33
C ILE A 24 -33.16 22.80 80.47
N ALA A 25 -33.96 22.81 81.54
CA ALA A 25 -34.85 23.93 81.86
C ALA A 25 -34.04 25.19 82.21
N GLN A 26 -34.52 26.38 81.81
CA GLN A 26 -33.80 27.66 81.90
C GLN A 26 -33.28 28.04 83.30
N ASN A 27 -33.81 27.43 84.37
CA ASN A 27 -33.47 27.75 85.76
C ASN A 27 -32.25 26.96 86.30
N PHE A 28 -31.61 26.12 85.48
CA PHE A 28 -30.43 25.33 85.87
C PHE A 28 -29.16 25.89 85.23
N THR A 29 -28.15 26.17 86.04
CA THR A 29 -26.80 26.52 85.55
C THR A 29 -25.94 25.25 85.48
N LYS A 30 -25.41 24.92 84.29
CA LYS A 30 -24.51 23.77 84.09
C LYS A 30 -23.10 24.10 84.60
N HIS A 31 -22.52 23.20 85.39
CA HIS A 31 -21.12 23.23 85.81
C HIS A 31 -20.28 22.21 85.00
N ASN A 32 -19.06 21.93 85.48
CA ASN A 32 -18.21 20.89 84.91
C ASN A 32 -18.90 19.51 84.93
N TYR A 33 -18.33 18.56 84.19
CA TYR A 33 -18.78 17.17 84.17
C TYR A 33 -17.58 16.24 84.36
N THR A 34 -17.85 15.04 84.87
CA THR A 34 -16.87 13.98 85.07
C THR A 34 -17.24 12.76 84.25
N TRP A 35 -16.22 12.07 83.71
CA TRP A 35 -16.40 10.85 82.93
C TRP A 35 -16.01 9.64 83.74
N TYR A 36 -16.81 8.59 83.65
CA TYR A 36 -16.58 7.29 84.27
C TYR A 36 -16.60 6.19 83.21
N LYS A 37 -15.65 5.26 83.30
CA LYS A 37 -15.66 4.04 82.49
C LYS A 37 -16.20 2.88 83.32
N ASN A 38 -17.11 2.12 82.72
CA ASN A 38 -17.85 0.99 83.31
C ASN A 38 -18.45 1.33 84.68
N CYS A 39 -18.86 2.60 84.86
CA CYS A 39 -19.44 3.15 86.09
C CYS A 39 -18.53 3.18 87.35
N ASP A 40 -17.29 2.70 87.27
CA ASP A 40 -16.42 2.54 88.44
C ASP A 40 -15.12 3.35 88.38
N THR A 41 -14.58 3.61 87.17
CA THR A 41 -13.27 4.25 87.00
C THR A 41 -13.42 5.68 86.50
N GLU A 42 -13.07 6.67 87.33
CA GLU A 42 -13.00 8.07 86.90
C GLU A 42 -11.88 8.26 85.87
N LEU A 43 -12.22 8.85 84.73
CA LEU A 43 -11.28 9.13 83.65
C LEU A 43 -10.58 10.48 83.88
N PRO A 44 -9.30 10.63 83.46
CA PRO A 44 -8.57 11.88 83.59
C PRO A 44 -9.30 13.08 82.96
N SER A 45 -9.01 14.29 83.43
CA SER A 45 -9.55 15.55 82.88
C SER A 45 -9.33 15.70 81.37
N ASP A 46 -8.25 15.12 80.85
CA ASP A 46 -7.87 15.17 79.44
C ASP A 46 -8.78 14.30 78.55
N PHE A 47 -9.51 13.35 79.14
CA PHE A 47 -10.62 12.66 78.48
C PHE A 47 -11.85 13.57 78.31
N GLY A 48 -11.84 14.78 78.86
CA GLY A 48 -12.92 15.77 78.79
C GLY A 48 -13.39 16.07 77.36
N ASP A 49 -12.54 15.84 76.36
CA ASP A 49 -12.86 15.95 74.94
C ASP A 49 -13.49 14.71 74.31
N GLY A 50 -13.70 13.61 75.04
CA GLY A 50 -14.43 12.41 74.58
C GLY A 50 -13.86 11.73 73.32
N TYR A 51 -12.70 12.17 72.85
CA TYR A 51 -12.07 11.81 71.59
C TYR A 51 -10.89 10.87 71.84
N LEU A 52 -10.82 9.79 71.06
CA LEU A 52 -9.70 8.84 71.07
C LEU A 52 -9.00 8.94 69.71
N MET A 53 -7.70 9.24 69.71
CA MET A 53 -6.89 9.27 68.49
C MET A 53 -6.66 7.88 67.89
N SER A 54 -6.62 6.83 68.71
CA SER A 54 -6.42 5.45 68.28
C SER A 54 -7.13 4.50 69.24
N ALA A 55 -8.04 3.67 68.73
CA ALA A 55 -8.81 2.73 69.54
C ALA A 55 -8.10 1.39 69.74
N SER A 56 -8.15 0.88 70.96
CA SER A 56 -7.72 -0.45 71.37
C SER A 56 -8.91 -1.34 71.77
N GLU A 57 -8.71 -2.65 71.86
CA GLU A 57 -9.77 -3.58 72.31
C GLU A 57 -10.28 -3.22 73.71
N ASN A 58 -9.38 -2.73 74.56
CA ASN A 58 -9.69 -2.32 75.93
C ASN A 58 -10.58 -1.06 75.98
N ASP A 59 -10.70 -0.29 74.90
CA ASP A 59 -11.54 0.92 74.87
C ASP A 59 -13.03 0.63 74.70
N SER A 60 -13.40 -0.64 74.47
CA SER A 60 -14.80 -1.07 74.52
C SER A 60 -15.34 -1.01 75.95
N GLY A 61 -16.57 -0.53 76.12
CA GLY A 61 -17.23 -0.47 77.42
C GLY A 61 -18.25 0.66 77.51
N TYR A 62 -18.74 0.88 78.74
CA TYR A 62 -19.74 1.90 79.02
C TYR A 62 -19.08 3.18 79.53
N TYR A 63 -19.33 4.29 78.87
CA TYR A 63 -18.83 5.61 79.24
C TYR A 63 -19.99 6.43 79.81
N THR A 64 -19.93 6.72 81.10
CA THR A 64 -20.95 7.50 81.81
C THR A 64 -20.42 8.89 82.11
N CYS A 65 -21.06 9.92 81.55
CA CYS A 65 -20.78 11.30 81.92
C CYS A 65 -21.76 11.76 82.99
N THR A 66 -21.24 12.29 84.11
CA THR A 66 -22.03 12.91 85.17
C THR A 66 -21.83 14.42 85.14
N SER A 67 -22.91 15.15 84.88
CA SER A 67 -22.92 16.61 84.82
C SER A 67 -23.61 17.20 86.04
N TYR A 68 -23.03 18.25 86.61
CA TYR A 68 -23.52 18.91 87.82
C TYR A 68 -24.27 20.19 87.44
N TYR A 69 -25.46 20.39 88.01
CA TYR A 69 -26.29 21.56 87.78
C TYR A 69 -26.70 22.18 89.09
N THR A 70 -26.69 23.51 89.17
CA THR A 70 -27.25 24.23 90.32
C THR A 70 -28.57 24.83 89.93
N TYR A 71 -29.62 24.54 90.71
CA TYR A 71 -30.91 25.19 90.55
C TYR A 71 -30.86 26.58 91.15
N ASN A 72 -31.18 27.60 90.34
CA ASN A 72 -31.31 28.98 90.80
C ASN A 72 -30.05 29.50 91.51
N SER A 73 -28.93 29.53 90.76
CA SER A 73 -27.55 29.84 91.21
C SER A 73 -27.34 31.17 91.96
N ASN A 74 -28.37 32.01 92.07
CA ASN A 74 -28.37 33.28 92.79
C ASN A 74 -28.84 33.17 94.26
N LEU A 75 -29.27 31.99 94.72
CA LEU A 75 -29.64 31.75 96.13
C LEU A 75 -28.45 31.19 96.92
N HIS A 76 -28.27 31.67 98.17
CA HIS A 76 -27.20 31.22 99.07
C HIS A 76 -27.30 29.74 99.51
N ASP A 77 -28.44 29.09 99.26
CA ASP A 77 -28.70 27.68 99.57
C ASP A 77 -29.11 26.92 98.27
N GLY A 78 -28.23 26.97 97.28
CA GLY A 78 -28.45 26.33 95.97
C GLY A 78 -28.27 24.81 96.04
N GLN A 79 -29.32 24.05 95.76
CA GLN A 79 -29.25 22.59 95.68
C GLN A 79 -28.59 22.15 94.37
N VAL A 80 -27.58 21.28 94.46
CA VAL A 80 -26.85 20.71 93.32
C VAL A 80 -27.53 19.42 92.88
N PHE A 81 -27.83 19.33 91.59
CA PHE A 81 -28.43 18.17 90.92
C PHE A 81 -27.41 17.52 89.99
N THR A 82 -27.41 16.20 89.95
CA THR A 82 -26.54 15.42 89.06
C THR A 82 -27.36 14.73 87.99
N LEU A 83 -26.98 14.92 86.73
CA LEU A 83 -27.53 14.18 85.60
C LEU A 83 -26.43 13.33 84.97
N SER A 84 -26.66 12.01 84.94
CA SER A 84 -25.75 11.04 84.34
C SER A 84 -26.31 10.51 83.03
N ARG A 85 -25.46 10.45 81.98
CA ARG A 85 -25.77 9.84 80.67
C ARG A 85 -24.73 8.78 80.37
N THR A 86 -25.18 7.60 79.98
CA THR A 86 -24.31 6.46 79.67
C THR A 86 -24.35 6.17 78.17
N MET A 87 -23.17 5.96 77.58
CA MET A 87 -22.99 5.57 76.19
C MET A 87 -22.20 4.28 76.12
N GLU A 88 -22.66 3.34 75.30
CA GLU A 88 -21.94 2.12 75.02
C GLU A 88 -21.02 2.35 73.82
N ARG A 89 -19.72 2.06 73.98
CA ARG A 89 -18.75 2.08 72.89
C ARG A 89 -18.30 0.67 72.58
N THR A 90 -18.47 0.26 71.34
CA THR A 90 -17.97 -1.03 70.83
C THR A 90 -16.84 -0.79 69.84
N VAL A 91 -15.64 -1.33 70.13
CA VAL A 91 -14.52 -1.34 69.19
C VAL A 91 -14.58 -2.62 68.36
N LYS A 92 -14.86 -2.49 67.07
CA LYS A 92 -14.87 -3.60 66.11
C LYS A 92 -13.48 -3.79 65.50
N GLY A 93 -13.18 -5.01 65.07
CA GLY A 93 -11.98 -5.29 64.27
C GLY A 93 -11.98 -4.43 63.00
N SER A 94 -10.82 -3.91 62.59
CA SER A 94 -10.70 -3.16 61.33
C SER A 94 -11.31 -3.98 60.20
N SER A 95 -12.23 -3.39 59.41
CA SER A 95 -12.75 -4.06 58.22
C SER A 95 -11.55 -4.44 57.35
N GLN A 96 -11.30 -5.74 57.20
CA GLN A 96 -10.15 -6.28 56.47
C GLN A 96 -10.35 -5.90 55.00
N VAL A 97 -9.66 -4.87 54.53
CA VAL A 97 -9.53 -4.63 53.09
C VAL A 97 -8.82 -5.85 52.54
N MET A 98 -9.49 -6.66 51.74
CA MET A 98 -8.89 -7.87 51.16
C MET A 98 -8.09 -7.48 49.92
N PRO A 99 -6.86 -7.98 49.76
CA PRO A 99 -6.05 -7.65 48.60
C PRO A 99 -6.70 -8.24 47.34
N LYS A 100 -6.81 -7.41 46.28
CA LYS A 100 -7.49 -7.81 45.04
C LYS A 100 -6.85 -7.15 43.83
N ILE A 101 -6.55 -7.97 42.82
CA ILE A 101 -6.14 -7.49 41.50
C ILE A 101 -7.37 -6.97 40.74
N ILE A 102 -7.30 -5.72 40.29
CA ILE A 102 -8.35 -5.02 39.55
C ILE A 102 -8.24 -5.31 38.05
N LYS A 103 -7.01 -5.27 37.52
CA LYS A 103 -6.65 -5.56 36.13
C LYS A 103 -5.23 -6.16 36.07
N PRO A 104 -4.89 -7.03 35.11
CA PRO A 104 -5.74 -7.57 34.04
C PRO A 104 -6.80 -8.57 34.53
N GLN A 105 -7.62 -9.13 33.64
CA GLN A 105 -8.53 -10.23 33.98
C GLN A 105 -7.81 -11.59 33.92
N ASP A 106 -8.24 -12.55 34.74
CA ASP A 106 -7.63 -13.89 34.70
C ASP A 106 -7.98 -14.61 33.39
N GLY A 107 -6.95 -15.03 32.67
CA GLY A 107 -7.05 -15.61 31.34
C GLY A 107 -7.16 -14.58 30.21
N GLU A 108 -6.90 -13.29 30.45
CA GLU A 108 -6.91 -12.27 29.40
C GLU A 108 -5.86 -12.55 28.33
N VAL A 109 -6.27 -12.45 27.06
CA VAL A 109 -5.41 -12.67 25.89
C VAL A 109 -5.05 -11.32 25.27
N ILE A 110 -3.77 -10.98 25.28
CA ILE A 110 -3.26 -9.71 24.78
C ILE A 110 -2.67 -9.92 23.38
N ASN A 111 -3.23 -9.24 22.38
CA ASN A 111 -2.75 -9.31 21.00
C ASN A 111 -1.52 -8.42 20.81
N VAL A 112 -0.43 -9.01 20.31
CA VAL A 112 0.86 -8.34 20.18
C VAL A 112 1.47 -8.52 18.79
N ASP A 113 2.23 -7.52 18.36
CA ASP A 113 2.98 -7.55 17.10
C ASP A 113 4.40 -8.09 17.37
N MET A 114 4.90 -8.98 16.50
CA MET A 114 6.24 -9.56 16.65
C MET A 114 7.32 -8.48 16.61
N GLY A 115 8.28 -8.55 17.53
CA GLY A 115 9.38 -7.59 17.64
C GLY A 115 9.00 -6.23 18.25
N SER A 116 7.73 -6.01 18.60
CA SER A 116 7.29 -4.78 19.27
C SER A 116 7.61 -4.79 20.77
N THR A 117 7.62 -3.61 21.39
CA THR A 117 7.67 -3.44 22.84
C THR A 117 6.26 -3.42 23.41
N VAL A 118 6.00 -4.23 24.44
CA VAL A 118 4.68 -4.36 25.06
C VAL A 118 4.79 -4.03 26.55
N VAL A 119 3.82 -3.28 27.05
CA VAL A 119 3.70 -2.93 28.46
C VAL A 119 2.33 -3.36 28.97
N VAL A 120 2.30 -4.17 30.02
CA VAL A 120 1.08 -4.65 30.66
C VAL A 120 0.98 -4.14 32.09
N VAL A 121 -0.13 -3.46 32.39
CA VAL A 121 -0.39 -2.90 33.72
C VAL A 121 -1.11 -3.94 34.58
N CYS A 122 -0.48 -4.37 35.67
CA CYS A 122 -1.20 -5.03 36.76
C CYS A 122 -1.53 -4.02 37.85
N MET A 123 -2.81 -3.80 38.13
CA MET A 123 -3.28 -2.86 39.14
C MET A 123 -3.97 -3.63 40.26
N ALA A 124 -3.56 -3.39 41.50
CA ALA A 124 -4.10 -4.07 42.67
C ALA A 124 -4.41 -3.11 43.82
N VAL A 125 -5.41 -3.49 44.63
CA VAL A 125 -5.62 -2.94 45.96
C VAL A 125 -4.89 -3.82 46.95
N LEU A 126 -3.99 -3.22 47.73
CA LEU A 126 -3.25 -3.89 48.79
C LEU A 126 -4.00 -3.72 50.12
N SER A 127 -3.85 -4.71 51.02
CA SER A 127 -4.43 -4.75 52.35
C SER A 127 -3.49 -4.23 53.44
N SER A 128 -2.18 -4.30 53.20
CA SER A 128 -1.11 -3.94 54.13
C SER A 128 0.10 -3.45 53.35
N GLU A 129 0.95 -2.62 53.97
CA GLU A 129 2.26 -2.22 53.41
C GLU A 129 3.24 -3.40 53.27
N THR A 130 2.94 -4.53 53.90
CA THR A 130 3.70 -5.79 53.76
C THR A 130 3.31 -6.60 52.54
N ASP A 131 2.25 -6.20 51.82
CA ASP A 131 1.80 -6.94 50.65
C ASP A 131 2.74 -6.68 49.47
N LEU A 132 3.13 -7.75 48.78
CA LEU A 132 4.06 -7.68 47.66
C LEU A 132 3.33 -7.91 46.34
N LEU A 133 3.36 -6.91 45.45
CA LEU A 133 2.85 -6.99 44.09
C LEU A 133 3.99 -7.31 43.12
N GLN A 134 3.92 -8.44 42.44
CA GLN A 134 5.02 -8.94 41.60
C GLN A 134 4.53 -9.67 40.34
N TRP A 135 5.43 -9.79 39.36
CA TRP A 135 5.21 -10.57 38.14
C TRP A 135 6.01 -11.86 38.12
N LEU A 136 5.40 -12.93 37.60
CA LEU A 136 6.03 -14.20 37.32
C LEU A 136 5.94 -14.53 35.84
N GLU A 137 7.04 -15.03 35.28
CA GLU A 137 7.09 -15.66 33.97
C GLU A 137 7.06 -17.18 34.18
N ASN A 138 5.95 -17.80 33.80
CA ASN A 138 5.57 -19.17 34.14
C ASN A 138 5.52 -19.42 35.65
N ARG A 139 6.67 -19.68 36.27
CA ARG A 139 6.86 -19.90 37.72
C ARG A 139 8.11 -19.20 38.27
N SER A 140 8.86 -18.51 37.42
CA SER A 140 10.06 -17.79 37.79
C SER A 140 9.71 -16.33 38.06
N PHE A 141 10.34 -15.72 39.06
CA PHE A 141 10.18 -14.30 39.34
C PHE A 141 10.78 -13.48 38.21
N VAL A 142 10.03 -12.46 37.77
CA VAL A 142 10.55 -11.42 36.87
C VAL A 142 11.33 -10.41 37.72
N GLU A 143 12.42 -9.88 37.19
CA GLU A 143 13.26 -8.89 37.89
C GLU A 143 12.59 -7.51 37.91
N GLU A 144 12.64 -6.83 39.06
CA GLU A 144 12.08 -5.48 39.25
C GLU A 144 13.10 -4.41 38.87
N ASN A 145 12.69 -3.39 38.10
CA ASN A 145 13.50 -2.22 37.71
C ASN A 145 14.82 -2.56 36.96
N GLN A 146 14.93 -3.75 36.37
CA GLN A 146 16.09 -4.16 35.56
C GLN A 146 15.87 -3.86 34.07
N GLU A 147 15.99 -2.59 33.69
CA GLU A 147 15.72 -2.16 32.30
C GLU A 147 16.62 -2.83 31.26
N THR A 148 17.79 -3.39 31.63
CA THR A 148 18.70 -4.07 30.70
C THR A 148 18.20 -5.42 30.22
N LEU A 149 17.25 -6.04 30.93
CA LEU A 149 16.70 -7.34 30.58
C LEU A 149 15.65 -7.24 29.46
N PRO A 150 15.44 -8.33 28.68
CA PRO A 150 14.38 -8.37 27.68
C PRO A 150 12.98 -8.29 28.30
N VAL A 151 12.83 -8.81 29.53
CA VAL A 151 11.60 -8.84 30.32
C VAL A 151 11.94 -8.35 31.73
N PHE A 152 11.21 -7.34 32.19
CA PHE A 152 11.32 -6.81 33.56
C PHE A 152 9.98 -6.19 33.95
N TYR A 153 9.80 -5.82 35.22
CA TYR A 153 8.65 -5.02 35.62
C TYR A 153 9.04 -3.84 36.49
N ASN A 154 8.21 -2.79 36.45
CA ASN A 154 8.40 -1.58 37.27
C ASN A 154 7.18 -1.38 38.16
N THR A 155 7.39 -0.98 39.40
CA THR A 155 6.30 -0.68 40.34
C THR A 155 6.05 0.82 40.40
N SER A 156 4.78 1.23 40.43
CA SER A 156 4.36 2.62 40.61
C SER A 156 3.07 2.70 41.42
N GLU A 157 2.83 3.82 42.07
CA GLU A 157 1.58 4.09 42.78
C GLU A 157 0.84 5.25 42.10
N GLU A 158 -0.44 5.05 41.78
CA GLU A 158 -1.28 6.07 41.15
C GLU A 158 -2.67 6.06 41.79
N ASN A 159 -3.13 7.21 42.29
CA ASN A 159 -4.47 7.39 42.87
C ASN A 159 -4.80 6.42 44.02
N GLY A 160 -3.81 6.01 44.82
CA GLY A 160 -3.98 5.05 45.93
C GLY A 160 -4.07 3.57 45.47
N HIS A 161 -3.81 3.29 44.20
CA HIS A 161 -3.68 1.93 43.66
C HIS A 161 -2.21 1.63 43.35
N HIS A 162 -1.77 0.43 43.76
CA HIS A 162 -0.44 -0.06 43.44
C HIS A 162 -0.46 -0.72 42.06
N GLN A 163 0.53 -0.38 41.23
CA GLN A 163 0.66 -0.87 39.87
C GLN A 163 2.02 -1.55 39.66
N ALA A 164 2.03 -2.67 38.97
CA ALA A 164 3.22 -3.35 38.49
C ALA A 164 3.14 -3.46 36.95
N LEU A 165 4.04 -2.76 36.27
CA LEU A 165 4.12 -2.60 34.83
C LEU A 165 5.08 -3.64 34.25
N LEU A 166 4.58 -4.74 33.69
CA LEU A 166 5.39 -5.71 32.98
C LEU A 166 5.82 -5.14 31.62
N VAL A 167 7.12 -5.10 31.35
CA VAL A 167 7.70 -4.58 30.11
C VAL A 167 8.42 -5.71 29.38
N ILE A 168 8.01 -5.95 28.13
CA ILE A 168 8.68 -6.87 27.21
C ILE A 168 9.23 -6.02 26.06
N ARG A 169 10.55 -5.87 25.99
CA ARG A 169 11.20 -4.97 25.00
C ARG A 169 10.97 -5.43 23.57
N GLN A 170 11.09 -6.74 23.34
CA GLN A 170 10.99 -7.32 22.01
C GLN A 170 10.25 -8.64 22.10
N VAL A 171 9.01 -8.66 21.59
CA VAL A 171 8.20 -9.88 21.56
C VAL A 171 8.81 -10.90 20.60
N SER A 172 9.19 -12.05 21.15
CA SER A 172 9.67 -13.22 20.42
C SER A 172 8.68 -14.39 20.54
N GLU A 173 8.89 -15.47 19.77
CA GLU A 173 8.04 -16.66 19.87
C GLU A 173 8.08 -17.33 21.26
N GLU A 174 9.18 -17.17 21.99
CA GLU A 174 9.32 -17.66 23.35
C GLU A 174 8.34 -16.94 24.28
N GLN A 175 8.25 -15.62 24.14
CA GLN A 175 7.38 -14.77 24.94
C GLN A 175 5.89 -15.05 24.69
N LEU A 176 5.51 -15.52 23.50
CA LEU A 176 4.16 -15.98 23.15
C LEU A 176 3.79 -17.34 23.77
N ARG A 177 4.78 -18.19 24.09
CA ARG A 177 4.56 -19.49 24.74
C ARG A 177 4.48 -19.39 26.26
N ASN A 178 5.07 -18.35 26.83
CA ASN A 178 5.13 -18.14 28.27
C ASN A 178 3.81 -17.57 28.82
N ARG A 179 3.46 -17.99 30.04
CA ARG A 179 2.33 -17.47 30.80
C ARG A 179 2.83 -16.46 31.81
N TYR A 180 2.30 -15.24 31.79
CA TYR A 180 2.69 -14.20 32.75
C TYR A 180 1.63 -14.13 33.84
N THR A 181 2.06 -14.13 35.10
CA THR A 181 1.16 -14.10 36.25
C THR A 181 1.49 -12.89 37.10
N CYS A 182 0.52 -12.01 37.28
CA CYS A 182 0.59 -11.00 38.32
C CYS A 182 0.09 -11.60 39.63
N GLN A 183 0.84 -11.41 40.70
CA GLN A 183 0.50 -11.95 42.01
C GLN A 183 0.65 -10.88 43.09
N VAL A 184 -0.36 -10.81 43.97
CA VAL A 184 -0.29 -10.15 45.26
C VAL A 184 -0.07 -11.21 46.32
N GLU A 185 1.09 -11.17 46.97
CA GLU A 185 1.41 -12.00 48.13
C GLU A 185 1.08 -11.21 49.39
N SER A 186 0.14 -11.72 50.19
CA SER A 186 -0.32 -11.07 51.41
C SER A 186 -0.49 -12.11 52.51
N PRO A 187 -0.20 -11.77 53.79
CA PRO A 187 -0.48 -12.64 54.92
C PRO A 187 -1.96 -13.02 55.04
N SER A 188 -2.85 -12.20 54.49
CA SER A 188 -4.30 -12.38 54.56
C SER A 188 -4.81 -13.39 53.52
N ARG A 189 -4.46 -13.18 52.24
CA ARG A 189 -4.85 -14.03 51.11
C ARG A 189 -4.01 -13.68 49.88
N ASN A 190 -3.49 -14.70 49.20
CA ASN A 190 -2.84 -14.51 47.91
C ASN A 190 -3.90 -14.31 46.81
N SER A 191 -3.65 -13.36 45.92
CA SER A 191 -4.44 -13.14 44.71
C SER A 191 -3.51 -13.22 43.51
N ASN A 192 -3.87 -14.00 42.50
CA ASN A 192 -3.11 -14.08 41.26
C ASN A 192 -4.03 -14.03 40.05
N VAL A 193 -3.50 -13.48 38.97
CA VAL A 193 -4.15 -13.32 37.68
C VAL A 193 -3.11 -13.64 36.62
N SER A 194 -3.46 -14.44 35.63
CA SER A 194 -2.54 -14.72 34.54
C SER A 194 -3.05 -14.26 33.19
N ILE A 195 -2.11 -13.93 32.31
CA ILE A 195 -2.34 -13.50 30.94
C ILE A 195 -1.48 -14.32 29.98
N ILE A 196 -1.91 -14.34 28.72
CA ILE A 196 -1.15 -14.93 27.62
C ILE A 196 -1.09 -13.94 26.45
N PHE A 197 -0.01 -14.00 25.68
CA PHE A 197 0.14 -13.20 24.47
C PHE A 197 -0.27 -14.01 23.24
N GLN A 198 -0.92 -13.34 22.28
CA GLN A 198 -1.25 -13.92 20.99
C GLN A 198 -0.75 -13.03 19.87
N GLN A 199 -0.15 -13.64 18.85
CA GLN A 199 0.31 -12.90 17.68
C GLN A 199 -0.90 -12.33 16.93
N LYS A 200 -0.87 -11.02 16.67
CA LYS A 200 -1.85 -10.39 15.79
C LYS A 200 -1.76 -11.03 14.40
N SER A 201 -2.91 -11.41 13.84
CA SER A 201 -2.93 -12.03 12.51
C SER A 201 -2.25 -11.09 11.51
N PRO A 202 -1.35 -11.60 10.64
CA PRO A 202 -0.73 -10.75 9.64
C PRO A 202 -1.84 -10.12 8.80
N PRO A 203 -1.71 -8.83 8.42
CA PRO A 203 -2.62 -8.21 7.48
C PRO A 203 -2.77 -9.13 6.26
N GLN A 204 -3.97 -9.22 5.69
CA GLN A 204 -4.25 -10.09 4.54
C GLN A 204 -3.59 -9.53 3.26
N PHE A 205 -2.25 -9.46 3.25
CA PHE A 205 -1.42 -9.00 2.13
C PHE A 205 -1.65 -9.83 0.87
N HIS A 206 -2.17 -11.06 1.01
CA HIS A 206 -2.56 -11.91 -0.11
C HIS A 206 -3.50 -11.21 -1.09
N PHE A 207 -4.51 -10.47 -0.62
CA PHE A 207 -5.44 -9.75 -1.51
C PHE A 207 -4.76 -8.58 -2.24
N LEU A 208 -3.84 -7.89 -1.56
CA LEU A 208 -3.04 -6.81 -2.14
C LEU A 208 -2.09 -7.32 -3.23
N VAL A 209 -1.39 -8.42 -2.95
CA VAL A 209 -0.48 -9.06 -3.91
C VAL A 209 -1.23 -9.61 -5.12
N LEU A 210 -2.37 -10.28 -4.92
CA LEU A 210 -3.24 -10.76 -5.99
C LEU A 210 -3.77 -9.60 -6.84
N GLY A 211 -4.16 -8.49 -6.22
CA GLY A 211 -4.59 -7.28 -6.90
C GLY A 211 -3.50 -6.68 -7.82
N ILE A 212 -2.28 -6.54 -7.30
CA ILE A 212 -1.13 -6.04 -8.06
C ILE A 212 -0.83 -6.94 -9.26
N LEU A 213 -0.83 -8.27 -9.05
CA LEU A 213 -0.58 -9.24 -10.13
C LEU A 213 -1.65 -9.16 -11.23
N GLY A 214 -2.92 -8.98 -10.83
CA GLY A 214 -4.05 -8.81 -11.74
C GLY A 214 -3.92 -7.55 -12.60
N VAL A 215 -3.58 -6.41 -11.99
CA VAL A 215 -3.33 -5.16 -12.73
C VAL A 215 -2.17 -5.32 -13.71
N PHE A 216 -1.08 -5.94 -13.28
CA PHE A 216 0.07 -6.19 -14.17
C PHE A 216 -0.32 -7.03 -15.39
N ALA A 217 -1.05 -8.14 -15.19
CA ALA A 217 -1.52 -8.97 -16.30
C ALA A 217 -2.39 -8.19 -17.29
N VAL A 218 -3.33 -7.38 -16.81
CA VAL A 218 -4.18 -6.53 -17.66
C VAL A 218 -3.35 -5.53 -18.44
N THR A 219 -2.36 -4.87 -17.81
CA THR A 219 -1.49 -3.91 -18.51
C THR A 219 -0.70 -4.57 -19.64
N VAL A 220 -0.15 -5.77 -19.43
CA VAL A 220 0.59 -6.51 -20.46
C VAL A 220 -0.32 -6.84 -21.64
N VAL A 221 -1.55 -7.28 -21.39
CA VAL A 221 -2.53 -7.56 -22.45
C VAL A 221 -2.85 -6.30 -23.25
N VAL A 222 -3.13 -5.18 -22.57
CA VAL A 222 -3.42 -3.89 -23.24
C VAL A 222 -2.25 -3.43 -24.10
N VAL A 223 -1.02 -3.44 -23.55
CA VAL A 223 0.18 -3.06 -24.29
C VAL A 223 0.38 -3.98 -25.50
N THR A 224 0.15 -5.28 -25.36
CA THR A 224 0.26 -6.23 -26.47
C THR A 224 -0.76 -5.96 -27.56
N VAL A 225 -2.03 -5.70 -27.20
CA VAL A 225 -3.10 -5.36 -28.15
C VAL A 225 -2.78 -4.05 -28.88
N VAL A 226 -2.37 -3.02 -28.14
CA VAL A 226 -1.98 -1.72 -28.70
C VAL A 226 -0.79 -1.92 -29.65
N TYR A 227 0.24 -2.66 -29.24
CA TYR A 227 1.40 -2.94 -30.08
C TYR A 227 1.00 -3.67 -31.36
N VAL A 228 0.18 -4.74 -31.29
CA VAL A 228 -0.23 -5.49 -32.50
C VAL A 228 -1.07 -4.63 -33.44
N LYS A 229 -1.97 -3.80 -32.92
CA LYS A 229 -2.85 -2.95 -33.74
C LYS A 229 -2.15 -1.72 -34.33
N LEU A 230 -1.23 -1.12 -33.57
CA LEU A 230 -0.55 0.11 -33.94
C LEU A 230 0.91 -0.09 -34.33
N LYS A 231 1.39 -1.33 -34.51
CA LYS A 231 2.80 -1.62 -34.85
C LYS A 231 3.31 -0.77 -36.01
N VAL A 232 2.52 -0.69 -37.09
CA VAL A 232 2.88 0.07 -38.30
C VAL A 232 2.96 1.56 -37.98
N ASP A 233 1.95 2.12 -37.30
CA ASP A 233 1.91 3.53 -36.92
C ASP A 233 3.04 3.90 -35.95
N ILE A 234 3.33 3.06 -34.95
CA ILE A 234 4.42 3.25 -33.97
C ILE A 234 5.78 3.25 -34.69
N ILE A 235 6.01 2.31 -35.61
CA ILE A 235 7.29 2.22 -36.32
C ILE A 235 7.47 3.39 -37.29
N LEU A 236 6.41 3.80 -37.98
CA LEU A 236 6.44 4.99 -38.83
C LEU A 236 6.70 6.25 -38.01
N PHE A 237 6.03 6.42 -36.87
CA PHE A 237 6.26 7.54 -35.94
C PHE A 237 7.70 7.57 -35.42
N LEU A 238 8.23 6.43 -34.96
CA LEU A 238 9.62 6.31 -34.50
C LEU A 238 10.63 6.66 -35.62
N ARG A 239 10.31 6.33 -36.87
CA ARG A 239 11.16 6.61 -38.04
C ARG A 239 11.13 8.09 -38.41
N ASP A 240 9.98 8.74 -38.30
CA ASP A 240 9.76 10.12 -38.71
C ASP A 240 10.25 11.14 -37.66
N ASP A 241 9.85 10.97 -36.40
CA ASP A 241 10.10 11.95 -35.34
C ASP A 241 11.41 11.73 -34.60
N LEU A 242 11.78 10.47 -34.38
CA LEU A 242 12.97 10.11 -33.58
C LEU A 242 14.20 9.79 -34.43
N GLY A 243 14.05 9.71 -35.75
CA GLY A 243 15.17 9.49 -36.68
C GLY A 243 15.98 8.22 -36.38
N TRP A 244 15.40 7.23 -35.68
CA TRP A 244 16.15 6.14 -35.05
C TRP A 244 16.93 5.26 -36.05
N HIS A 245 16.54 5.29 -37.34
CA HIS A 245 17.20 4.57 -38.42
C HIS A 245 18.06 5.47 -39.34
N HIS A 246 18.41 6.69 -38.95
CA HIS A 246 19.34 7.57 -39.67
C HIS A 246 20.82 7.13 -39.56
N HIS A 247 21.09 5.83 -39.44
CA HIS A 247 22.39 5.35 -39.85
C HIS A 247 22.45 5.55 -41.37
N ASN A 248 23.16 6.61 -41.78
CA ASN A 248 23.57 6.85 -43.16
C ASN A 248 24.25 5.58 -43.66
N VAL A 249 23.48 4.66 -44.23
CA VAL A 249 24.01 3.55 -44.96
C VAL A 249 24.64 4.19 -46.19
N SER A 250 25.96 4.37 -46.15
CA SER A 250 26.75 4.74 -47.32
C SER A 250 26.83 3.53 -48.25
N ASP A 251 25.68 3.04 -48.71
CA ASP A 251 25.55 1.91 -49.63
C ASP A 251 25.94 2.30 -51.07
N GLY A 252 26.22 3.58 -51.32
CA GLY A 252 26.56 4.09 -52.65
C GLY A 252 25.37 4.12 -53.62
N LYS A 253 24.17 3.76 -53.14
CA LYS A 253 22.94 3.71 -53.93
C LYS A 253 22.34 5.11 -54.08
N ARG A 254 21.88 5.43 -55.29
CA ARG A 254 21.37 6.76 -55.65
C ARG A 254 19.86 6.88 -55.42
N TYR A 255 19.16 5.75 -55.45
CA TYR A 255 17.72 5.70 -55.39
C TYR A 255 17.24 4.88 -54.18
N ASP A 256 16.16 5.35 -53.55
CA ASP A 256 15.49 4.63 -52.48
C ASP A 256 14.65 3.47 -53.03
N ALA A 257 14.09 3.63 -54.24
CA ALA A 257 13.40 2.56 -54.95
C ALA A 257 13.48 2.71 -56.47
N TYR A 258 13.43 1.57 -57.18
CA TYR A 258 13.14 1.52 -58.61
C TYR A 258 11.70 1.08 -58.82
N VAL A 259 10.93 1.82 -59.63
CA VAL A 259 9.54 1.44 -59.98
C VAL A 259 9.56 0.77 -61.35
N LEU A 260 9.25 -0.52 -61.38
CA LEU A 260 9.20 -1.32 -62.60
C LEU A 260 7.77 -1.75 -62.89
N CYS A 261 7.26 -1.34 -64.06
CA CYS A 261 5.97 -1.79 -64.54
C CYS A 261 6.10 -3.08 -65.33
N TYR A 262 5.26 -4.07 -65.01
CA TYR A 262 5.15 -5.29 -65.79
C TYR A 262 3.77 -5.38 -66.41
N LYS A 263 3.70 -6.00 -67.60
CA LYS A 263 2.42 -6.21 -68.26
C LYS A 263 1.61 -7.25 -67.49
N SER A 264 0.40 -6.86 -67.11
CA SER A 264 -0.60 -7.77 -66.57
C SER A 264 -1.60 -8.09 -67.68
N ASP A 265 -1.94 -9.36 -67.87
CA ASP A 265 -2.91 -9.81 -68.87
C ASP A 265 -4.38 -9.57 -68.43
N THR A 266 -4.60 -9.06 -67.22
CA THR A 266 -5.94 -8.71 -66.72
C THR A 266 -6.23 -7.22 -66.96
N GLU A 267 -7.48 -6.88 -67.31
CA GLU A 267 -7.95 -5.47 -67.40
C GLU A 267 -7.96 -4.73 -66.05
N SER A 268 -7.47 -5.37 -64.99
CA SER A 268 -7.37 -4.86 -63.61
C SER A 268 -6.01 -4.26 -63.27
N GLY A 269 -5.17 -3.90 -64.25
CA GLY A 269 -3.92 -3.17 -63.99
C GLY A 269 -4.15 -1.83 -63.28
N VAL A 270 -3.13 -1.32 -62.58
CA VAL A 270 -3.15 0.05 -62.05
C VAL A 270 -3.22 1.00 -63.25
N SER A 271 -4.15 1.96 -63.23
CA SER A 271 -4.26 2.97 -64.30
C SER A 271 -2.99 3.82 -64.39
N GLU A 272 -2.69 4.38 -65.55
CA GLU A 272 -1.51 5.27 -65.70
C GLU A 272 -1.60 6.48 -64.78
N GLU A 273 -2.82 6.97 -64.50
CA GLU A 273 -3.07 8.05 -63.55
C GLU A 273 -2.76 7.62 -62.11
N ASP A 274 -3.21 6.43 -61.70
CA ASP A 274 -2.94 5.91 -60.36
C ASP A 274 -1.45 5.56 -60.18
N ARG A 275 -0.76 5.10 -61.24
CA ARG A 275 0.69 4.88 -61.25
C ARG A 275 1.45 6.18 -61.00
N ARG A 276 1.11 7.23 -61.78
CA ARG A 276 1.70 8.57 -61.60
C ARG A 276 1.44 9.09 -60.19
N GLN A 277 0.26 8.84 -59.63
CA GLN A 277 -0.04 9.21 -58.24
C GLN A 277 0.88 8.49 -57.24
N VAL A 278 1.19 7.20 -57.46
CA VAL A 278 2.17 6.46 -56.63
C VAL A 278 3.55 7.06 -56.71
N GLU A 279 4.02 7.41 -57.91
CA GLU A 279 5.32 8.04 -58.13
C GLU A 279 5.40 9.44 -57.48
N GLU A 280 4.40 10.29 -57.74
CA GLU A 280 4.29 11.67 -57.23
C GLU A 280 4.24 11.70 -55.70
N VAL A 281 3.39 10.87 -55.08
CA VAL A 281 3.30 10.81 -53.61
C VAL A 281 4.59 10.30 -52.97
N LEU A 282 5.27 9.32 -53.59
CA LEU A 282 6.54 8.83 -53.08
C LEU A 282 7.65 9.89 -53.16
N GLU A 283 7.75 10.64 -54.26
CA GLU A 283 8.78 11.68 -54.44
C GLU A 283 8.44 12.99 -53.70
N GLU A 284 7.22 13.51 -53.83
CA GLU A 284 6.86 14.85 -53.34
C GLU A 284 6.40 14.85 -51.87
N GLU A 285 5.46 13.98 -51.51
CA GLU A 285 4.91 13.92 -50.14
C GLU A 285 5.85 13.18 -49.18
N TYR A 286 6.40 12.05 -49.61
CA TYR A 286 7.29 11.24 -48.76
C TYR A 286 8.78 11.57 -48.92
N GLY A 287 9.18 12.23 -50.01
CA GLY A 287 10.56 12.69 -50.21
C GLY A 287 11.54 11.59 -50.62
N TYR A 288 11.07 10.49 -51.20
CA TYR A 288 11.92 9.39 -51.68
C TYR A 288 12.57 9.72 -53.03
N SER A 289 13.75 9.14 -53.29
CA SER A 289 14.42 9.20 -54.59
C SER A 289 14.03 7.98 -55.42
N LEU A 290 13.26 8.13 -56.51
CA LEU A 290 12.89 7.01 -57.38
C LEU A 290 13.77 6.96 -58.63
N CYS A 291 14.17 5.75 -59.08
CA CYS A 291 14.54 5.55 -60.49
C CYS A 291 13.26 5.18 -61.25
N LEU A 292 13.01 5.90 -62.36
CA LEU A 292 11.93 5.63 -63.30
C LEU A 292 12.53 5.35 -64.67
N TYR A 293 12.07 4.29 -65.33
CA TYR A 293 12.56 3.91 -66.66
C TYR A 293 12.41 5.05 -67.69
N ASP A 294 11.28 5.76 -67.66
CA ASP A 294 10.95 6.82 -68.62
C ASP A 294 11.81 8.09 -68.46
N ARG A 295 12.42 8.31 -67.28
CA ARG A 295 13.13 9.55 -66.93
C ARG A 295 14.64 9.37 -66.78
N ASP A 296 15.06 8.27 -66.15
CA ASP A 296 16.41 8.12 -65.61
C ASP A 296 17.29 7.17 -66.44
N VAL A 297 16.71 6.46 -67.43
CA VAL A 297 17.42 5.59 -68.37
C VAL A 297 17.86 6.37 -69.61
N LEU A 298 19.12 6.22 -70.01
CA LEU A 298 19.67 6.92 -71.17
C LEU A 298 19.19 6.29 -72.50
N PRO A 299 18.80 7.10 -73.49
CA PRO A 299 18.41 6.59 -74.79
C PRO A 299 19.60 5.92 -75.50
N GLY A 300 19.45 4.65 -75.88
CA GLY A 300 20.47 3.87 -76.61
C GLY A 300 21.10 2.72 -75.81
N GLU A 301 20.83 2.62 -74.52
CA GLU A 301 21.22 1.46 -73.69
C GLU A 301 20.28 0.27 -73.94
N ALA A 302 20.81 -0.96 -73.82
CA ALA A 302 19.97 -2.15 -73.91
C ALA A 302 19.00 -2.19 -72.72
N VAL A 303 17.71 -2.43 -73.00
CA VAL A 303 16.63 -2.40 -72.00
C VAL A 303 16.95 -3.24 -70.74
N ALA A 304 17.53 -4.42 -70.92
CA ALA A 304 17.88 -5.30 -69.81
C ALA A 304 19.00 -4.73 -68.91
N GLU A 305 20.04 -4.14 -69.51
CA GLU A 305 21.16 -3.53 -68.78
C GLU A 305 20.73 -2.28 -68.02
N ALA A 306 19.90 -1.44 -68.65
CA ALA A 306 19.35 -0.25 -68.01
C ALA A 306 18.50 -0.58 -66.78
N VAL A 307 17.63 -1.60 -66.89
CA VAL A 307 16.82 -2.06 -65.75
C VAL A 307 17.69 -2.63 -64.64
N LEU A 308 18.68 -3.46 -65.00
CA LEU A 308 19.65 -4.00 -64.04
C LEU A 308 20.40 -2.89 -63.29
N GLY A 309 20.92 -1.89 -64.02
CA GLY A 309 21.62 -0.75 -63.43
C GLY A 309 20.75 0.04 -62.45
N CYS A 310 19.47 0.24 -62.77
CA CYS A 310 18.56 0.91 -61.83
C CYS A 310 18.21 0.05 -60.61
N ILE A 311 18.10 -1.27 -60.76
CA ILE A 311 17.91 -2.17 -59.61
C ILE A 311 19.14 -2.12 -58.70
N GLU A 312 20.34 -2.22 -59.25
CA GLU A 312 21.59 -2.16 -58.47
C GLU A 312 21.74 -0.84 -57.72
N GLN A 313 21.38 0.29 -58.36
CA GLN A 313 21.44 1.62 -57.76
C GLN A 313 20.28 1.95 -56.81
N SER A 314 19.30 1.05 -56.65
CA SER A 314 18.12 1.24 -55.81
C SER A 314 18.13 0.36 -54.56
N ARG A 315 17.52 0.81 -53.46
CA ARG A 315 17.42 0.00 -52.21
C ARG A 315 16.21 -0.93 -52.19
N ARG A 316 15.18 -0.57 -52.93
CA ARG A 316 13.94 -1.33 -53.11
C ARG A 316 13.60 -1.44 -54.58
N LEU A 317 12.90 -2.51 -54.93
CA LEU A 317 12.26 -2.68 -56.22
C LEU A 317 10.74 -2.70 -55.99
N ILE A 318 10.00 -1.81 -56.63
CA ILE A 318 8.54 -1.78 -56.58
C ILE A 318 8.03 -2.30 -57.92
N LEU A 319 7.30 -3.42 -57.90
CA LEU A 319 6.64 -3.96 -59.08
C LEU A 319 5.19 -3.47 -59.14
N VAL A 320 4.83 -2.81 -60.24
CA VAL A 320 3.47 -2.29 -60.49
C VAL A 320 2.85 -3.02 -61.69
N PRO A 321 1.68 -3.64 -61.54
CA PRO A 321 0.95 -4.21 -62.66
C PRO A 321 0.34 -3.08 -63.49
N SER A 322 0.69 -3.00 -64.77
CA SER A 322 0.12 -2.06 -65.74
C SER A 322 -0.38 -2.81 -66.97
N SER A 323 -1.45 -2.31 -67.59
CA SER A 323 -1.96 -2.81 -68.88
C SER A 323 -1.03 -2.47 -70.06
N LEU A 324 -0.15 -1.47 -69.89
CA LEU A 324 0.81 -0.98 -70.88
C LEU A 324 2.28 -1.27 -70.49
N GLY A 325 2.51 -2.20 -69.57
CA GLY A 325 3.85 -2.52 -69.07
C GLY A 325 4.86 -2.88 -70.16
N LEU A 326 6.15 -2.75 -69.83
CA LEU A 326 7.25 -3.08 -70.75
C LEU A 326 7.04 -4.48 -71.31
N ASN A 327 6.97 -4.59 -72.64
CA ASN A 327 7.07 -5.85 -73.37
C ASN A 327 8.44 -5.91 -74.04
N PRO A 328 9.49 -6.34 -73.33
CA PRO A 328 10.72 -6.69 -73.99
C PRO A 328 10.41 -7.82 -75.00
N GLY A 329 11.00 -7.76 -76.19
CA GLY A 329 11.00 -8.90 -77.11
C GLY A 329 11.49 -10.19 -76.41
N GLN A 330 11.15 -11.35 -76.96
CA GLN A 330 11.31 -12.65 -76.29
C GLN A 330 12.72 -12.87 -75.69
N ASP A 331 13.78 -12.48 -76.41
CA ASP A 331 15.17 -12.59 -75.92
C ASP A 331 15.50 -11.63 -74.78
N SER A 332 14.99 -10.39 -74.85
CA SER A 332 15.16 -9.39 -73.79
C SER A 332 14.34 -9.69 -72.53
N GLN A 333 13.26 -10.48 -72.63
CA GLN A 333 12.46 -10.89 -71.49
C GLN A 333 13.20 -11.91 -70.63
N TYR A 334 13.88 -12.88 -71.26
CA TYR A 334 14.74 -13.83 -70.54
C TYR A 334 15.93 -13.13 -69.88
N SER A 335 16.62 -12.23 -70.60
CA SER A 335 17.75 -11.47 -70.04
C SER A 335 17.34 -10.59 -68.85
N LEU A 336 16.22 -9.88 -68.97
CA LEU A 336 15.63 -9.09 -67.89
C LEU A 336 15.31 -9.96 -66.67
N LEU A 337 14.72 -11.13 -66.90
CA LEU A 337 14.33 -12.04 -65.82
C LEU A 337 15.54 -12.64 -65.09
N THR A 338 16.56 -13.07 -65.83
CA THR A 338 17.81 -13.57 -65.25
C THR A 338 18.50 -12.47 -64.44
N GLY A 339 18.54 -11.25 -64.97
CA GLY A 339 19.08 -10.10 -64.27
C GLY A 339 18.32 -9.77 -62.99
N LEU A 340 16.98 -9.78 -63.05
CA LEU A 340 16.11 -9.54 -61.90
C LEU A 340 16.29 -10.60 -60.81
N HIS A 341 16.38 -11.87 -61.21
CA HIS A 341 16.66 -12.97 -60.29
C HIS A 341 18.04 -12.83 -59.64
N ALA A 342 19.08 -12.51 -60.42
CA ALA A 342 20.41 -12.27 -59.90
C ALA A 342 20.42 -11.11 -58.89
N ALA A 343 19.85 -9.96 -59.23
CA ALA A 343 19.82 -8.79 -58.36
C ALA A 343 19.07 -9.02 -57.04
N LEU A 344 18.01 -9.84 -57.05
CA LEU A 344 17.23 -10.19 -55.86
C LEU A 344 17.90 -11.29 -55.02
N VAL A 345 18.49 -12.31 -55.65
CA VAL A 345 19.12 -13.45 -54.96
C VAL A 345 20.51 -13.11 -54.42
N GLU A 346 21.29 -12.29 -55.15
CA GLU A 346 22.67 -11.90 -54.79
C GLU A 346 22.74 -10.77 -53.73
N ARG A 347 21.58 -10.39 -53.19
CA ARG A 347 21.38 -9.70 -51.89
C ARG A 347 21.73 -8.20 -51.80
N GLN A 348 21.05 -7.31 -52.53
CA GLN A 348 20.97 -5.90 -52.08
C GLN A 348 19.65 -5.15 -52.31
N THR A 349 18.61 -5.76 -52.87
CA THR A 349 17.31 -5.11 -53.10
C THR A 349 16.15 -5.93 -52.56
N TRP A 350 15.25 -5.27 -51.82
CA TRP A 350 14.01 -5.91 -51.39
C TRP A 350 12.90 -5.58 -52.37
N LEU A 351 12.14 -6.61 -52.74
CA LEU A 351 10.98 -6.50 -53.62
C LEU A 351 9.74 -6.08 -52.84
N VAL A 352 8.96 -5.15 -53.41
CA VAL A 352 7.62 -4.75 -52.97
C VAL A 352 6.67 -4.92 -54.16
N LEU A 353 5.69 -5.80 -54.05
CA LEU A 353 4.71 -6.05 -55.11
C LEU A 353 3.43 -5.28 -54.82
N ILE A 354 3.00 -4.43 -55.75
CA ILE A 354 1.68 -3.79 -55.69
C ILE A 354 0.68 -4.69 -56.41
N GLN A 355 -0.40 -5.10 -55.74
CA GLN A 355 -1.47 -5.90 -56.33
C GLN A 355 -2.74 -5.09 -56.42
N THR A 356 -3.53 -5.27 -57.46
CA THR A 356 -4.86 -4.68 -57.59
C THR A 356 -5.92 -5.67 -57.12
N GLU A 357 -6.91 -5.20 -56.36
CA GLU A 357 -8.04 -6.05 -55.95
C GLU A 357 -9.06 -6.13 -57.10
N SER A 358 -9.29 -7.33 -57.64
CA SER A 358 -10.46 -7.63 -58.47
C SER A 358 -11.67 -7.98 -57.59
N ALA A 359 -12.88 -7.77 -58.11
CA ALA A 359 -14.15 -7.86 -57.41
C ALA A 359 -14.36 -9.20 -56.64
N PRO A 360 -15.18 -9.22 -55.56
CA PRO A 360 -15.08 -10.18 -54.46
C PRO A 360 -15.63 -11.60 -54.71
N ASP A 361 -15.95 -11.98 -55.95
CA ASP A 361 -16.62 -13.26 -56.26
C ASP A 361 -15.76 -14.31 -56.98
N SER A 362 -14.46 -14.09 -57.10
CA SER A 362 -13.52 -15.13 -57.52
C SER A 362 -12.54 -15.40 -56.40
N GLN A 363 -12.54 -16.62 -55.87
CA GLN A 363 -11.48 -17.15 -55.03
C GLN A 363 -10.13 -16.72 -55.61
N VAL A 364 -9.34 -16.04 -54.79
CA VAL A 364 -8.02 -15.48 -55.13
C VAL A 364 -7.03 -16.64 -55.20
N ASP A 365 -7.22 -17.51 -56.19
CA ASP A 365 -6.15 -18.36 -56.69
C ASP A 365 -5.35 -17.52 -57.67
N LEU A 366 -4.21 -17.09 -57.14
CA LEU A 366 -3.02 -16.59 -57.81
C LEU A 366 -2.89 -17.03 -59.28
N GLU A 367 -3.35 -16.22 -60.24
CA GLU A 367 -2.77 -16.24 -61.58
C GLU A 367 -1.49 -15.40 -61.59
N LEU A 368 -0.57 -15.83 -60.73
CA LEU A 368 0.85 -15.50 -60.78
C LEU A 368 1.52 -16.30 -61.93
N ASP A 369 0.74 -16.86 -62.87
CA ASP A 369 1.16 -17.74 -63.96
C ASP A 369 1.82 -16.97 -65.13
N SER A 370 1.52 -15.68 -65.26
CA SER A 370 2.19 -14.75 -66.17
C SER A 370 3.53 -14.24 -65.61
N LEU A 371 3.76 -14.41 -64.31
CA LEU A 371 4.98 -13.99 -63.64
C LEU A 371 5.96 -15.18 -63.58
N PRO A 372 7.23 -15.01 -63.95
CA PRO A 372 8.16 -16.13 -63.91
C PRO A 372 8.35 -16.69 -62.50
N GLU A 373 8.57 -18.01 -62.42
CA GLU A 373 8.59 -18.80 -61.18
C GLU A 373 9.49 -18.21 -60.06
N ALA A 374 10.62 -17.62 -60.44
CA ALA A 374 11.52 -16.88 -59.56
C ALA A 374 10.82 -15.75 -58.78
N LEU A 375 10.07 -14.90 -59.48
CA LEU A 375 9.34 -13.79 -58.88
C LEU A 375 8.11 -14.26 -58.12
N ARG A 376 7.51 -15.40 -58.50
CA ARG A 376 6.44 -16.03 -57.72
C ARG A 376 6.93 -16.39 -56.32
N LEU A 377 8.07 -17.07 -56.24
CA LEU A 377 8.67 -17.49 -54.98
C LEU A 377 9.07 -16.29 -54.11
N LEU A 378 9.54 -15.21 -54.73
CA LEU A 378 9.85 -13.95 -54.04
C LEU A 378 8.59 -13.21 -53.58
N ALA A 379 7.51 -13.20 -54.35
CA ALA A 379 6.23 -12.63 -53.94
C ALA A 379 5.61 -13.40 -52.75
N GLN A 380 5.78 -14.73 -52.72
CA GLN A 380 5.37 -15.58 -51.59
C GLN A 380 6.13 -15.29 -50.28
N SER A 381 7.30 -14.63 -50.35
CA SER A 381 8.11 -14.27 -49.18
C SER A 381 7.58 -13.07 -48.36
N GLY A 382 6.47 -12.44 -48.78
CA GLY A 382 5.61 -11.67 -47.87
C GLY A 382 5.67 -10.14 -47.99
N HIS A 383 5.98 -9.59 -49.16
CA HIS A 383 6.07 -8.13 -49.38
C HIS A 383 5.10 -7.58 -50.41
N THR A 384 3.82 -7.91 -50.22
CA THR A 384 2.73 -7.49 -51.09
C THR A 384 1.90 -6.37 -50.46
N VAL A 385 1.52 -5.37 -51.26
CA VAL A 385 0.67 -4.24 -50.86
C VAL A 385 -0.51 -4.15 -51.84
N THR A 386 -1.74 -4.02 -51.33
CA THR A 386 -2.95 -4.04 -52.17
C THR A 386 -3.49 -2.64 -52.49
N TRP A 387 -3.61 -2.34 -53.77
CA TRP A 387 -4.26 -1.16 -54.34
C TRP A 387 -5.75 -1.43 -54.56
N ARG A 388 -6.60 -0.72 -53.82
CA ARG A 388 -8.07 -0.83 -53.82
C ARG A 388 -8.73 0.34 -54.53
N GLY A 389 -8.15 0.79 -55.65
CA GLY A 389 -8.67 1.91 -56.44
C GLY A 389 -8.91 3.15 -55.59
N SER A 390 -10.16 3.65 -55.58
CA SER A 390 -10.56 4.86 -54.84
C SER A 390 -10.29 4.82 -53.33
N HIS A 391 -10.30 3.63 -52.70
CA HIS A 391 -10.01 3.48 -51.27
C HIS A 391 -8.52 3.63 -50.93
N SER A 392 -7.63 3.47 -51.91
CA SER A 392 -6.19 3.65 -51.73
C SER A 392 -5.74 5.09 -51.99
N LYS A 393 -6.54 5.92 -52.66
CA LYS A 393 -6.19 7.31 -53.00
C LYS A 393 -5.87 8.22 -51.80
N PRO A 394 -6.60 8.19 -50.67
CA PRO A 394 -6.27 9.04 -49.53
C PRO A 394 -4.93 8.64 -48.90
N LEU A 395 -4.06 9.61 -48.57
CA LEU A 395 -2.75 9.37 -47.94
C LEU A 395 -2.82 8.61 -46.60
N SER A 396 -3.96 8.70 -45.90
CA SER A 396 -4.21 7.96 -44.65
C SER A 396 -4.62 6.50 -44.84
N SER A 397 -4.73 6.03 -46.09
CA SER A 397 -5.17 4.68 -46.42
C SER A 397 -4.16 3.62 -45.92
N PRO A 398 -4.61 2.38 -45.64
CA PRO A 398 -3.72 1.31 -45.24
C PRO A 398 -2.66 1.00 -46.31
N PHE A 399 -2.96 1.25 -47.58
CA PHE A 399 -2.02 1.09 -48.69
C PHE A 399 -0.75 1.91 -48.48
N TRP A 400 -0.87 3.22 -48.22
CA TRP A 400 0.30 4.08 -48.06
C TRP A 400 1.07 3.80 -46.78
N LYS A 401 0.36 3.49 -45.68
CA LYS A 401 1.01 3.12 -44.41
C LYS A 401 1.86 1.86 -44.59
N GLU A 402 1.32 0.84 -45.25
CA GLU A 402 2.03 -0.41 -45.51
C GLU A 402 3.17 -0.20 -46.51
N LEU A 403 2.94 0.52 -47.61
CA LEU A 403 3.98 0.85 -48.60
C LEU A 403 5.15 1.58 -47.94
N ARG A 404 4.87 2.63 -47.15
CA ARG A 404 5.89 3.41 -46.42
C ARG A 404 6.61 2.58 -45.36
N TYR A 405 5.93 1.65 -44.71
CA TYR A 405 6.54 0.73 -43.75
C TYR A 405 7.60 -0.18 -44.43
N ARG A 406 7.35 -0.62 -45.67
CA ARG A 406 8.29 -1.45 -46.47
C ARG A 406 9.41 -0.64 -47.16
N MET A 407 9.20 0.65 -47.39
CA MET A 407 10.21 1.57 -47.92
C MET A 407 11.39 1.77 -46.93
N PRO A 408 12.58 2.18 -47.41
CA PRO A 408 13.71 2.48 -46.55
C PRO A 408 13.41 3.67 -45.63
N ALA A 409 14.19 3.80 -44.56
CA ALA A 409 14.15 5.00 -43.73
C ALA A 409 14.60 6.21 -44.55
N ARG A 410 13.94 7.36 -44.34
CA ARG A 410 14.25 8.59 -45.08
C ARG A 410 15.73 8.90 -44.90
N THR A 411 16.43 9.17 -46.00
CA THR A 411 17.68 9.90 -45.93
C THR A 411 17.33 11.36 -46.09
N ARG A 412 17.57 12.19 -45.06
CA ARG A 412 17.34 13.63 -45.20
C ARG A 412 18.28 14.14 -46.29
N ARG A 413 17.78 14.35 -47.51
CA ARG A 413 18.55 15.02 -48.57
C ARG A 413 19.05 16.34 -47.99
N ARG A 414 20.37 16.51 -47.92
CA ARG A 414 20.91 17.87 -47.82
C ARG A 414 20.38 18.60 -49.06
N PRO A 415 19.83 19.82 -48.92
CA PRO A 415 19.48 20.62 -50.08
C PRO A 415 20.73 20.71 -50.97
N PRO A 416 20.58 20.68 -52.31
CA PRO A 416 21.71 20.87 -53.20
C PRO A 416 22.42 22.16 -52.76
N LYS A 417 23.73 22.05 -52.48
CA LYS A 417 24.55 23.25 -52.36
C LYS A 417 24.39 23.98 -53.68
N ASP A 418 23.78 25.15 -53.61
CA ASP A 418 23.69 26.08 -54.70
C ASP A 418 25.12 26.56 -54.97
N GLU A 419 25.87 25.78 -55.75
CA GLU A 419 27.18 26.19 -56.25
C GLU A 419 26.96 26.92 -57.57
N ARG A 420 26.30 28.07 -57.45
CA ARG A 420 26.43 29.17 -58.40
C ARG A 420 26.97 30.38 -57.65
N THR A 421 28.03 30.92 -58.24
CA THR A 421 28.58 32.26 -58.05
C THR A 421 29.69 32.37 -57.00
N ILE A 422 30.93 32.13 -57.44
CA ILE A 422 31.97 33.17 -57.36
C ILE A 422 32.67 33.23 -58.73
N LEU A 423 32.79 34.47 -59.21
CA LEU A 423 33.44 34.95 -60.44
C LEU A 423 34.87 34.44 -60.65
#